data_AF-A0A536CP06-F1
#
_entry.id   AF-A0A536CP06-F1
#
_cell.length_a   1.000
_cell.length_b   1.000
_cell.length_c   1.000
_cell.angle_alpha   90.00
_cell.angle_beta   90.00
_cell.angle_gamma   90.00
#
_symmetry.space_group_name_H-M   'P 1'
#
loop_
_entity.id
_entity.type
_entity.pdbx_description
1 polymer ?
#
loop_
_entity_poly.entity_id
_entity_poly.type
_entity_poly.pdbx_seq_one_letter_code
_entity_poly.pdbx_strand_id
1 'polypeptide(L)'
;MSEELLIRRLKAALDVAPADPALRARVISSLPLDRHHARAQRRSWAPAIATGLAIAVVLGLALTNPLRSLPNRHPGNVPLSECQLPVYGYAPYEIDAQTVYEVGFLDASTGKFTRVSSRISPADEARMDRSSPTITYDRAAEAWVPVRSNWVSPDGMSYVYLAGNGIHIRSVWSQSDRVLLAGEPVALLGWSGGLIYYATRVAYASDLWALDAKTGKSRQVVPMQSMSEWWIAGPTAIWGSPYYSGKIERYDTKTHAISAWSTDGLIELVGLDSSGNPIVRRGDRAKPPGEIAVMHGDRSATSLDAADDTFGASDLTVVADGGRIWFSAPGQRLWVYSSDTGLLLLDQSSNRPLPNGLVVAGGCVSKDEVSLQAPATG
;
A
#
# COMPACT_ATOMS: atom_id res chain seq x y z
N MET A 1 16.77 -5.18 38.24
CA MET A 1 17.69 -6.10 37.52
C MET A 1 18.61 -5.22 36.69
N SER A 2 19.91 -5.14 37.01
CA SER A 2 20.78 -4.07 36.48
C SER A 2 21.13 -4.27 35.00
N GLU A 3 21.22 -3.15 34.28
CA GLU A 3 21.56 -3.04 32.85
C GLU A 3 22.84 -3.81 32.47
N GLU A 4 23.77 -3.90 33.42
CA GLU A 4 25.03 -4.65 33.31
C GLU A 4 24.82 -6.16 33.10
N LEU A 5 23.77 -6.72 33.70
CA LEU A 5 23.43 -8.14 33.60
C LEU A 5 22.75 -8.46 32.25
N LEU A 6 22.04 -7.48 31.68
CA LEU A 6 21.44 -7.56 30.35
C LEU A 6 22.52 -7.51 29.26
N ILE A 7 23.50 -6.62 29.40
CA ILE A 7 24.64 -6.48 28.48
C ILE A 7 25.53 -7.73 28.52
N ARG A 8 25.73 -8.35 29.70
CA ARG A 8 26.49 -9.61 29.82
C ARG A 8 25.80 -10.77 29.12
N ARG A 9 24.47 -10.88 29.22
CA ARG A 9 23.69 -11.93 28.53
C ARG A 9 23.65 -11.72 27.02
N LEU A 10 23.59 -10.47 26.55
CA LEU A 10 23.63 -10.16 25.12
C LEU A 10 24.98 -10.54 24.49
N LYS A 11 26.09 -10.32 25.20
CA LYS A 11 27.44 -10.68 24.72
C LYS A 11 27.69 -12.18 24.71
N ALA A 12 27.08 -12.94 25.63
CA ALA A 12 27.20 -14.40 25.66
C ALA A 12 26.33 -15.10 24.60
N ALA A 13 25.26 -14.46 24.12
CA ALA A 13 24.33 -15.04 23.14
C ALA A 13 24.76 -14.87 21.67
N LEU A 14 25.77 -14.03 21.38
CA LEU A 14 26.12 -13.64 20.02
C LEU A 14 27.37 -14.33 19.44
N ASP A 15 28.05 -15.20 20.18
CA ASP A 15 29.21 -16.00 19.74
C ASP A 15 30.19 -15.27 18.78
N VAL A 16 30.42 -13.98 19.03
CA VAL A 16 31.37 -13.17 18.28
C VAL A 16 32.72 -13.30 18.97
N ALA A 17 33.60 -14.11 18.38
CA ALA A 17 35.01 -14.13 18.76
C ALA A 17 35.58 -12.70 18.68
N PRO A 18 36.38 -12.25 19.67
CA PRO A 18 36.97 -10.92 19.64
C PRO A 18 37.88 -10.77 18.41
N ALA A 19 37.63 -9.71 17.62
CA ALA A 19 38.43 -9.40 16.44
C ALA A 19 39.90 -9.17 16.82
N ASP A 20 40.78 -9.90 16.14
CA ASP A 20 42.24 -9.81 16.27
C ASP A 20 42.73 -8.35 16.07
N PRO A 21 43.43 -7.75 17.06
CA PRO A 21 43.98 -6.40 16.96
C PRO A 21 44.94 -6.20 15.78
N ALA A 22 45.53 -7.28 15.23
CA ALA A 22 46.48 -7.22 14.12
C ALA A 22 45.83 -6.87 12.77
N LEU A 23 44.51 -7.04 12.61
CA LEU A 23 43.79 -6.77 11.36
C LEU A 23 43.50 -5.27 11.13
N ARG A 24 43.48 -4.45 12.18
CA ARG A 24 43.35 -2.98 12.04
C ARG A 24 44.64 -2.30 11.57
N ALA A 25 45.81 -2.94 11.74
CA ALA A 25 47.09 -2.34 11.35
C ALA A 25 47.43 -2.54 9.87
N ARG A 26 46.84 -3.53 9.18
CA ARG A 26 47.22 -3.87 7.79
C ARG A 26 46.42 -3.15 6.69
N VAL A 27 45.32 -2.47 7.04
CA VAL A 27 44.50 -1.72 6.05
C VAL A 27 45.00 -0.29 5.85
N ILE A 28 45.87 0.22 6.73
CA ILE A 28 46.39 1.59 6.65
C ILE A 28 47.72 1.66 5.85
N SER A 29 48.36 0.53 5.52
CA SER A 29 49.69 0.50 4.90
C SER A 29 49.72 0.26 3.37
N SER A 30 48.58 0.21 2.66
CA SER A 30 48.55 -0.14 1.23
C SER A 30 48.08 0.96 0.28
N LEU A 31 48.14 2.24 0.68
CA LEU A 31 47.90 3.36 -0.23
C LEU A 31 49.24 3.98 -0.68
N PRO A 32 49.52 4.04 -2.00
CA PRO A 32 50.72 4.68 -2.50
C PRO A 32 50.55 6.20 -2.39
N LEU A 33 51.33 6.83 -1.51
CA LEU A 33 51.47 8.28 -1.47
C LEU A 33 52.61 8.68 -2.39
N ASP A 34 52.24 9.22 -3.54
CA ASP A 34 53.13 9.94 -4.45
C ASP A 34 53.65 11.20 -3.73
N ARG A 35 54.92 11.19 -3.33
CA ARG A 35 55.60 12.32 -2.69
C ARG A 35 56.55 12.95 -3.68
N HIS A 36 56.08 13.92 -4.46
CA HIS A 36 56.93 14.97 -5.03
C HIS A 36 56.06 16.12 -5.54
N HIS A 37 56.00 17.25 -4.81
CA HIS A 37 56.32 18.60 -5.30
C HIS A 37 55.83 19.71 -4.34
N ALA A 38 56.66 20.76 -4.28
CA ALA A 38 56.35 22.14 -3.92
C ALA A 38 56.09 22.53 -2.45
N ARG A 39 57.20 22.99 -1.82
CA ARG A 39 57.18 24.12 -0.89
C ARG A 39 56.50 25.32 -1.55
N ALA A 40 55.36 25.77 -1.02
CA ALA A 40 54.89 27.15 -1.17
C ALA A 40 54.04 27.52 0.03
N GLN A 41 54.54 28.49 0.79
CA GLN A 41 53.92 29.11 1.95
C GLN A 41 52.67 29.89 1.50
N ARG A 42 51.48 29.33 1.72
CA ARG A 42 50.22 30.09 1.66
C ARG A 42 49.44 29.87 2.94
N ARG A 43 49.26 30.96 3.70
CA ARG A 43 48.34 31.10 4.83
C ARG A 43 46.97 30.55 4.40
N SER A 44 46.62 29.36 4.86
CA SER A 44 45.36 28.73 4.49
C SER A 44 44.24 29.24 5.40
N TRP A 45 43.24 29.85 4.78
CA TRP A 45 41.92 30.12 5.39
C TRP A 45 41.09 28.82 5.48
N ALA A 46 41.74 27.66 5.33
CA ALA A 46 41.15 26.34 5.31
C ALA A 46 40.44 25.93 6.61
N PRO A 47 40.89 26.30 7.84
CA PRO A 47 40.16 25.88 9.02
C PRO A 47 38.81 26.61 9.13
N ALA A 48 38.71 27.87 8.72
CA ALA A 48 37.45 28.63 8.78
C ALA A 48 36.39 28.13 7.77
N ILE A 49 36.81 27.75 6.56
CA ILE A 49 35.90 27.23 5.54
C ILE A 49 35.42 25.82 5.91
N ALA A 50 36.28 24.98 6.49
CA ALA A 50 35.91 23.64 6.94
C ALA A 50 34.91 23.69 8.11
N THR A 51 35.07 24.61 9.06
CA THR A 51 34.10 24.77 10.16
C THR A 51 32.78 25.36 9.66
N GLY A 52 32.81 26.32 8.74
CA GLY A 52 31.60 26.88 8.13
C GLY A 52 30.79 25.84 7.34
N LEU A 53 31.45 24.98 6.57
CA LEU A 53 30.81 23.87 5.85
C LEU A 53 30.26 22.80 6.79
N ALA A 54 30.99 22.45 7.86
CA ALA A 54 30.49 21.48 8.84
C ALA A 54 29.24 22.00 9.57
N ILE A 55 29.22 23.28 9.95
CA ILE A 55 28.06 23.92 10.59
C ILE A 55 26.88 24.01 9.60
N ALA A 56 27.12 24.37 8.33
CA ALA A 56 26.09 24.42 7.30
C ALA A 56 25.51 23.03 6.94
N VAL A 57 26.32 21.98 6.96
CA VAL A 57 25.87 20.59 6.76
C VAL A 57 25.06 20.11 7.97
N VAL A 58 25.48 20.44 9.20
CA VAL A 58 24.75 20.08 10.42
C VAL A 58 23.43 20.85 10.54
N LEU A 59 23.41 22.15 10.23
CA LEU A 59 22.18 22.96 10.18
C LEU A 59 21.29 22.54 9.00
N GLY A 60 21.88 22.20 7.85
CA GLY A 60 21.15 21.64 6.71
C GLY A 60 20.49 20.30 7.05
N LEU A 61 21.20 19.41 7.75
CA LEU A 61 20.67 18.13 8.25
C LEU A 61 19.63 18.31 9.37
N ALA A 62 19.75 19.37 10.18
CA ALA A 62 18.78 19.68 11.24
C ALA A 62 17.50 20.36 10.71
N LEU A 63 17.59 21.11 9.61
CA LEU A 63 16.46 21.81 8.98
C LEU A 63 15.75 20.95 7.92
N THR A 64 16.41 19.95 7.32
CA THR A 64 15.75 18.96 6.43
C THR A 64 15.16 17.75 7.17
N ASN A 65 15.40 17.63 8.48
CA ASN A 65 14.73 16.63 9.33
C ASN A 65 13.60 17.26 10.16
N PRO A 66 12.40 17.34 9.58
CA PRO A 66 11.20 16.88 10.25
C PRO A 66 10.67 15.62 9.57
N LEU A 67 11.50 14.87 8.85
CA LEU A 67 11.18 13.48 8.58
C LEU A 67 11.50 12.71 9.86
N ARG A 68 10.55 12.73 10.80
CA ARG A 68 10.35 11.58 11.67
C ARG A 68 10.30 10.39 10.71
N SER A 69 11.40 9.65 10.62
CA SER A 69 11.32 8.24 10.30
C SER A 69 10.48 7.66 11.42
N LEU A 70 9.15 7.71 11.25
CA LEU A 70 8.23 6.97 12.08
C LEU A 70 8.77 5.55 11.99
N PRO A 71 9.19 4.95 13.12
CA PRO A 71 9.65 3.57 13.08
C PRO A 71 8.56 2.79 12.38
N ASN A 72 8.93 1.99 11.38
CA ASN A 72 8.05 1.04 10.70
C ASN A 72 7.10 0.45 11.74
N ARG A 73 5.90 1.04 11.92
CA ARG A 73 4.83 0.46 12.70
C ARG A 73 4.33 -0.63 11.80
N HIS A 74 5.03 -1.75 11.80
CA HIS A 74 4.46 -2.99 11.33
C HIS A 74 3.12 -3.14 12.04
N PRO A 75 2.06 -3.49 11.31
CA PRO A 75 0.72 -3.55 11.85
C PRO A 75 0.72 -4.63 12.93
N GLY A 76 0.84 -4.21 14.19
CA GLY A 76 0.36 -5.04 15.28
C GLY A 76 -1.13 -5.25 15.04
N ASN A 77 -1.59 -6.50 15.10
CA ASN A 77 -3.01 -6.80 15.02
C ASN A 77 -3.72 -6.01 16.13
N VAL A 78 -4.38 -4.90 15.78
CA VAL A 78 -5.19 -4.12 16.73
C VAL A 78 -6.37 -5.00 17.13
N PRO A 79 -6.55 -5.34 18.42
CA PRO A 79 -7.69 -6.16 18.84
C PRO A 79 -9.01 -5.58 18.34
N LEU A 80 -9.99 -6.43 17.98
CA LEU A 80 -11.28 -5.93 17.49
C LEU A 80 -11.99 -5.00 18.49
N SER A 81 -11.75 -5.18 19.80
CA SER A 81 -12.24 -4.30 20.87
C SER A 81 -11.67 -2.87 20.83
N GLU A 82 -10.50 -2.70 20.22
CA GLU A 82 -9.79 -1.43 20.10
C GLU A 82 -9.77 -0.91 18.66
N CYS A 83 -10.24 -1.71 17.71
CA CYS A 83 -10.22 -1.41 16.30
C CYS A 83 -11.14 -0.22 15.97
N GLN A 84 -10.51 0.82 15.47
CA GLN A 84 -11.15 1.88 14.71
C GLN A 84 -10.91 1.57 13.23
N LEU A 85 -11.95 1.13 12.53
CA LEU A 85 -11.88 0.76 11.13
C LEU A 85 -12.08 1.99 10.25
N PRO A 86 -11.12 2.39 9.40
CA PRO A 86 -11.33 3.45 8.44
C PRO A 86 -12.39 3.04 7.43
N VAL A 87 -13.45 3.84 7.33
CA VAL A 87 -14.57 3.62 6.41
C VAL A 87 -15.00 4.92 5.73
N TYR A 88 -15.63 4.79 4.58
CA TYR A 88 -16.23 5.92 3.87
C TYR A 88 -17.56 5.53 3.24
N GLY A 89 -18.34 6.53 2.84
CA GLY A 89 -19.55 6.33 2.05
C GLY A 89 -20.16 7.67 1.63
N TYR A 90 -21.34 7.61 1.03
CA TYR A 90 -22.06 8.81 0.61
C TYR A 90 -22.74 9.48 1.81
N ALA A 91 -22.66 10.82 1.87
CA ALA A 91 -23.40 11.60 2.84
C ALA A 91 -24.91 11.29 2.75
N PRO A 92 -25.61 11.03 3.87
CA PRO A 92 -26.98 10.51 3.84
C PRO A 92 -28.06 11.47 3.29
N TYR A 93 -27.76 12.75 2.97
CA TYR A 93 -28.80 13.76 2.70
C TYR A 93 -28.49 14.88 1.67
N GLU A 94 -27.45 14.82 0.82
CA GLU A 94 -27.21 15.88 -0.19
C GLU A 94 -27.69 15.43 -1.58
N ILE A 95 -28.92 15.82 -1.96
CA ILE A 95 -29.58 15.47 -3.25
C ILE A 95 -29.03 16.32 -4.43
N ASP A 96 -28.42 17.47 -4.15
CA ASP A 96 -28.00 18.46 -5.18
C ASP A 96 -26.48 18.64 -5.31
N ALA A 97 -25.67 17.95 -4.51
CA ALA A 97 -24.21 18.03 -4.63
C ALA A 97 -23.69 16.79 -5.38
N GLN A 98 -22.93 17.03 -6.44
CA GLN A 98 -22.02 16.02 -6.99
C GLN A 98 -21.25 15.38 -5.81
N THR A 99 -21.48 14.09 -5.64
CA THR A 99 -21.42 13.29 -4.40
C THR A 99 -20.18 13.49 -3.53
N VAL A 100 -20.26 14.27 -2.45
CA VAL A 100 -19.16 14.35 -1.47
C VAL A 100 -19.10 13.06 -0.65
N TYR A 101 -17.91 12.47 -0.53
CA TYR A 101 -17.68 11.33 0.36
C TYR A 101 -17.49 11.78 1.81
N GLU A 102 -18.19 11.11 2.72
CA GLU A 102 -17.91 11.18 4.14
C GLU A 102 -16.91 10.08 4.50
N VAL A 103 -15.83 10.48 5.15
CA VAL A 103 -14.80 9.57 5.66
C VAL A 103 -14.79 9.59 7.19
N GLY A 104 -14.38 8.49 7.79
CA GLY A 104 -14.21 8.43 9.24
C GLY A 104 -13.84 7.05 9.75
N PHE A 105 -14.04 6.85 11.05
CA PHE A 105 -13.64 5.64 11.73
C PHE A 105 -14.84 4.96 12.39
N LEU A 106 -15.02 3.68 12.12
CA LEU A 106 -16.02 2.82 12.75
C LEU A 106 -15.38 2.06 13.91
N ASP A 107 -15.86 2.26 15.13
CA ASP A 107 -15.48 1.43 16.25
C ASP A 107 -16.09 0.03 16.07
N ALA A 108 -15.24 -0.97 15.77
CA ALA A 108 -15.69 -2.32 15.46
C ALA A 108 -16.36 -3.04 16.64
N SER A 109 -16.16 -2.56 17.87
CA SER A 109 -16.78 -3.18 19.05
C SER A 109 -18.19 -2.64 19.35
N THR A 110 -18.49 -1.42 18.88
CA THR A 110 -19.75 -0.72 19.20
C THR A 110 -20.58 -0.35 17.98
N GLY A 111 -20.01 -0.43 16.78
CA GLY A 111 -20.60 0.10 15.55
C GLY A 111 -20.65 1.63 15.51
N LYS A 112 -20.00 2.33 16.45
CA LYS A 112 -20.02 3.80 16.48
C LYS A 112 -19.14 4.36 15.37
N PHE A 113 -19.75 5.06 14.43
CA PHE A 113 -19.04 5.89 13.45
C PHE A 113 -18.64 7.25 14.02
N THR A 114 -17.37 7.62 13.80
CA THR A 114 -16.79 8.93 14.11
C THR A 114 -16.33 9.57 12.82
N ARG A 115 -17.10 10.55 12.35
CA ARG A 115 -16.80 11.32 11.14
C ARG A 115 -15.54 12.17 11.33
N VAL A 116 -14.71 12.26 10.29
CA VAL A 116 -13.61 13.22 10.20
C VAL A 116 -14.07 14.42 9.35
N SER A 117 -13.61 15.63 9.66
CA SER A 117 -14.03 16.86 8.97
C SER A 117 -13.59 16.93 7.50
N SER A 118 -12.64 16.09 7.11
CA SER A 118 -12.15 15.99 5.73
C SER A 118 -13.27 15.54 4.79
N ARG A 119 -13.50 16.31 3.74
CA ARG A 119 -14.37 15.93 2.62
C ARG A 119 -13.46 15.59 1.44
N ILE A 120 -13.65 14.43 0.82
CA ILE A 120 -12.97 14.07 -0.42
C ILE A 120 -13.95 14.26 -1.57
N SER A 121 -13.55 15.07 -2.56
CA SER A 121 -14.35 15.33 -3.75
C SER A 121 -14.11 14.24 -4.81
N PRO A 122 -15.15 13.73 -5.49
CA PRO A 122 -15.01 12.85 -6.65
C PRO A 122 -14.26 13.49 -7.83
N ALA A 123 -14.12 14.82 -7.84
CA ALA A 123 -13.35 15.54 -8.85
C ALA A 123 -11.84 15.30 -8.74
N ASP A 124 -11.36 14.84 -7.58
CA ASP A 124 -9.96 14.50 -7.31
C ASP A 124 -9.66 13.00 -7.51
N GLU A 125 -10.67 12.18 -7.85
CA GLU A 125 -10.51 10.75 -8.07
C GLU A 125 -9.94 10.45 -9.45
N ALA A 126 -8.90 9.63 -9.50
CA ALA A 126 -8.50 8.99 -10.73
C ALA A 126 -9.49 7.91 -11.13
N ARG A 127 -10.31 8.23 -12.12
CA ARG A 127 -11.32 7.36 -12.67
C ARG A 127 -10.66 6.27 -13.51
N MET A 128 -10.65 5.04 -12.99
CA MET A 128 -10.47 3.84 -13.83
C MET A 128 -11.82 3.23 -14.21
N ASP A 129 -12.85 3.42 -13.38
CA ASP A 129 -14.21 2.97 -13.60
C ASP A 129 -15.17 3.95 -12.90
N ARG A 130 -16.32 4.24 -13.52
CA ARG A 130 -17.34 5.15 -12.98
C ARG A 130 -18.15 4.51 -11.83
N SER A 131 -17.92 3.23 -11.54
CA SER A 131 -18.81 2.41 -10.70
C SER A 131 -18.43 2.33 -9.23
N SER A 132 -17.19 2.66 -8.83
CA SER A 132 -16.78 2.56 -7.42
C SER A 132 -15.68 3.58 -7.08
N PRO A 133 -15.96 4.57 -6.21
CA PRO A 133 -14.91 5.38 -5.61
C PRO A 133 -13.90 4.50 -4.89
N THR A 134 -12.62 4.85 -4.98
CA THR A 134 -11.57 4.17 -4.23
C THR A 134 -10.86 5.19 -3.35
N ILE A 135 -11.28 5.26 -2.08
CA ILE A 135 -10.66 6.11 -1.06
C ILE A 135 -9.92 5.19 -0.09
N THR A 136 -8.70 5.57 0.30
CA THR A 136 -7.90 4.83 1.27
C THR A 136 -7.51 5.74 2.42
N TYR A 137 -7.49 5.19 3.64
CA TYR A 137 -6.79 5.78 4.76
C TYR A 137 -5.38 5.20 4.81
N ASP A 138 -4.38 6.01 4.48
CA ASP A 138 -2.98 5.63 4.62
C ASP A 138 -2.54 5.83 6.07
N ARG A 139 -2.28 4.72 6.77
CA ARG A 139 -1.89 4.75 8.18
C ARG A 139 -0.50 5.35 8.39
N ALA A 140 0.42 5.20 7.44
CA ALA A 140 1.78 5.71 7.58
C ALA A 140 1.83 7.24 7.51
N ALA A 141 1.03 7.83 6.62
CA ALA A 141 0.83 9.26 6.48
C ALA A 141 -0.27 9.81 7.38
N GLU A 142 -1.01 8.95 8.10
CA GLU A 142 -2.15 9.35 8.92
C GLU A 142 -3.13 10.26 8.13
N ALA A 143 -3.41 9.87 6.88
CA ALA A 143 -4.10 10.72 5.92
C ALA A 143 -5.09 9.93 5.04
N TRP A 144 -6.18 10.59 4.69
CA TRP A 144 -7.13 10.09 3.70
C TRP A 144 -6.70 10.51 2.29
N VAL A 145 -6.64 9.56 1.37
CA VAL A 145 -6.21 9.77 -0.02
C VAL A 145 -7.26 9.28 -1.02
N PRO A 146 -7.47 9.97 -2.16
CA PRO A 146 -8.53 9.67 -3.13
C PRO A 146 -8.14 8.59 -4.14
N VAL A 147 -7.45 7.54 -3.67
CA VAL A 147 -7.06 6.39 -4.50
C VAL A 147 -7.18 5.08 -3.70
N ARG A 148 -7.18 3.96 -4.41
CA ARG A 148 -7.03 2.61 -3.82
C ARG A 148 -5.65 2.43 -3.17
N SER A 149 -5.58 1.53 -2.20
CA SER A 149 -4.40 1.34 -1.35
C SER A 149 -3.14 0.95 -2.13
N ASN A 150 -3.27 0.09 -3.13
CA ASN A 150 -2.14 -0.32 -3.97
C ASN A 150 -1.61 0.80 -4.90
N TRP A 151 -2.26 1.97 -4.94
CA TRP A 151 -1.75 3.15 -5.65
C TRP A 151 -1.00 4.13 -4.75
N VAL A 152 -1.03 3.88 -3.44
CA VAL A 152 -0.19 4.59 -2.47
C VAL A 152 1.21 3.97 -2.49
N SER A 153 2.22 4.83 -2.47
CA SER A 153 3.61 4.39 -2.34
C SER A 153 3.83 3.64 -1.02
N PRO A 154 4.76 2.68 -0.94
CA PRO A 154 4.95 1.87 0.27
C PRO A 154 5.29 2.66 1.54
N ASP A 155 5.78 3.89 1.43
CA ASP A 155 6.08 4.76 2.56
C ASP A 155 4.92 5.72 2.92
N GLY A 156 3.79 5.65 2.19
CA GLY A 156 2.63 6.52 2.40
C GLY A 156 2.81 7.95 1.91
N MET A 157 3.98 8.33 1.40
CA MET A 157 4.33 9.75 1.18
C MET A 157 3.79 10.30 -0.13
N SER A 158 3.42 9.44 -1.05
CA SER A 158 2.87 9.80 -2.36
C SER A 158 1.86 8.77 -2.84
N TYR A 159 1.01 9.17 -3.77
CA TYR A 159 0.14 8.25 -4.48
C TYR A 159 0.13 8.55 -5.97
N VAL A 160 -0.15 7.52 -6.77
CA VAL A 160 -0.28 7.63 -8.21
C VAL A 160 -1.73 7.56 -8.63
N TYR A 161 -2.05 8.19 -9.74
CA TYR A 161 -3.42 8.30 -10.21
C TYR A 161 -3.43 8.56 -11.72
N LEU A 162 -4.52 8.19 -12.38
CA LEU A 162 -4.74 8.47 -13.79
C LEU A 162 -5.41 9.83 -13.97
N ALA A 163 -4.83 10.68 -14.82
CA ALA A 163 -5.47 11.90 -15.28
C ALA A 163 -5.17 12.12 -16.77
N GLY A 164 -6.22 12.35 -17.56
CA GLY A 164 -6.12 12.30 -19.01
C GLY A 164 -5.61 10.94 -19.50
N ASN A 165 -4.63 10.96 -20.42
CA ASN A 165 -3.97 9.77 -20.96
C ASN A 165 -2.60 9.54 -20.29
N GLY A 166 -2.53 9.67 -18.96
CA GLY A 166 -1.25 9.68 -18.26
C GLY A 166 -1.34 9.21 -16.81
N ILE A 167 -0.16 8.90 -16.28
CA ILE A 167 0.05 8.57 -14.86
C ILE A 167 0.65 9.80 -14.19
N HIS A 168 -0.02 10.27 -13.16
CA HIS A 168 0.44 11.34 -12.28
C HIS A 168 0.92 10.76 -10.95
N ILE A 169 1.77 11.51 -10.26
CA ILE A 169 2.13 11.26 -8.87
C ILE A 169 1.92 12.53 -8.06
N ARG A 170 1.25 12.39 -6.92
CA ARG A 170 1.03 13.48 -5.97
C ARG A 170 1.62 13.13 -4.62
N SER A 171 2.27 14.12 -4.01
CA SER A 171 2.72 14.06 -2.62
C SER A 171 1.53 14.22 -1.68
N VAL A 172 1.42 13.36 -0.67
CA VAL A 172 0.32 13.42 0.32
C VAL A 172 0.39 14.71 1.15
N TRP A 173 1.58 15.13 1.56
CA TRP A 173 1.75 16.27 2.45
C TRP A 173 1.83 17.61 1.74
N SER A 174 2.69 17.72 0.72
CA SER A 174 2.89 18.98 0.00
C SER A 174 1.85 19.24 -1.07
N GLN A 175 1.02 18.23 -1.40
CA GLN A 175 0.05 18.26 -2.51
C GLN A 175 0.68 18.56 -3.88
N SER A 176 2.01 18.52 -3.98
CA SER A 176 2.71 18.75 -5.24
C SER A 176 2.42 17.62 -6.21
N ASP A 177 2.01 17.99 -7.42
CA ASP A 177 1.65 17.08 -8.50
C ASP A 177 2.68 17.12 -9.62
N ARG A 178 2.93 15.97 -10.26
CA ARG A 178 3.63 15.92 -11.55
C ARG A 178 3.19 14.74 -12.40
N VAL A 179 3.31 14.93 -13.71
CA VAL A 179 3.13 13.90 -14.72
C VAL A 179 4.36 12.98 -14.72
N LEU A 180 4.15 11.67 -14.59
CA LEU A 180 5.20 10.65 -14.75
C LEU A 180 5.20 10.04 -16.15
N LEU A 181 4.02 9.85 -16.73
CA LEU A 181 3.83 9.28 -18.05
C LEU A 181 2.68 10.01 -18.75
N ALA A 182 2.85 10.33 -20.03
CA ALA A 182 1.83 10.96 -20.86
C ALA A 182 1.77 10.31 -22.23
N GLY A 183 0.60 10.37 -22.86
CA GLY A 183 0.42 10.11 -24.30
C GLY A 183 -0.65 9.06 -24.58
N GLU A 184 -0.54 7.89 -23.94
CA GLU A 184 -1.37 6.73 -24.25
C GLU A 184 -2.26 6.32 -23.08
N PRO A 185 -3.51 5.86 -23.34
CA PRO A 185 -4.34 5.24 -22.32
C PRO A 185 -3.66 3.99 -21.75
N VAL A 186 -3.61 3.91 -20.42
CA VAL A 186 -2.97 2.79 -19.70
C VAL A 186 -3.87 2.28 -18.59
N ALA A 187 -3.71 1.01 -18.24
CA ALA A 187 -4.28 0.42 -17.05
C ALA A 187 -3.27 0.51 -15.90
N LEU A 188 -3.51 1.38 -14.92
CA LEU A 188 -2.66 1.52 -13.73
C LEU A 188 -2.92 0.36 -12.75
N LEU A 189 -1.88 -0.40 -12.43
CA LEU A 189 -1.99 -1.61 -11.58
C LEU A 189 -1.54 -1.36 -10.14
N GLY A 190 -0.66 -0.38 -9.91
CA GLY A 190 -0.23 0.05 -8.58
C GLY A 190 1.27 -0.07 -8.32
N TRP A 191 1.68 0.06 -7.06
CA TRP A 191 3.06 -0.04 -6.60
C TRP A 191 3.46 -1.47 -6.24
N SER A 192 4.67 -1.85 -6.64
CA SER A 192 5.31 -3.09 -6.19
C SER A 192 6.82 -2.94 -6.25
N GLY A 193 7.55 -3.44 -5.25
CA GLY A 193 9.02 -3.41 -5.25
C GLY A 193 9.65 -2.02 -5.50
N GLY A 194 8.98 -0.94 -5.12
CA GLY A 194 9.44 0.44 -5.33
C GLY A 194 9.23 1.02 -6.74
N LEU A 195 8.57 0.29 -7.62
CA LEU A 195 8.19 0.73 -8.98
C LEU A 195 6.67 0.81 -9.11
N ILE A 196 6.21 1.60 -10.07
CA ILE A 196 4.79 1.69 -10.46
C ILE A 196 4.59 0.76 -11.65
N TYR A 197 3.58 -0.10 -11.59
CA TYR A 197 3.25 -1.03 -12.67
C TYR A 197 1.99 -0.59 -13.38
N TYR A 198 2.01 -0.69 -14.70
CA TYR A 198 0.87 -0.43 -15.58
C TYR A 198 0.90 -1.38 -16.77
N ALA A 199 -0.24 -1.55 -17.42
CA ALA A 199 -0.38 -2.32 -18.65
C ALA A 199 -0.91 -1.44 -19.77
N THR A 200 -0.44 -1.67 -21.00
CA THR A 200 -1.15 -1.21 -22.20
C THR A 200 -2.04 -2.33 -22.70
N ARG A 201 -3.11 -1.99 -23.42
CA ARG A 201 -4.09 -2.97 -23.90
C ARG A 201 -4.41 -2.71 -25.37
N VAL A 202 -4.42 -3.78 -26.15
CA VAL A 202 -4.88 -3.78 -27.55
C VAL A 202 -5.79 -4.98 -27.75
N ALA A 203 -7.09 -4.74 -27.95
CA ALA A 203 -8.11 -5.79 -28.00
C ALA A 203 -8.00 -6.73 -26.77
N TYR A 204 -7.78 -8.02 -26.98
CA TYR A 204 -7.64 -9.04 -25.93
C TYR A 204 -6.19 -9.29 -25.52
N ALA A 205 -5.27 -8.39 -25.85
CA ALA A 205 -3.87 -8.50 -25.51
C ALA A 205 -3.45 -7.42 -24.51
N SER A 206 -2.58 -7.77 -23.58
CA SER A 206 -1.91 -6.81 -22.71
C SER A 206 -0.42 -7.10 -22.57
N ASP A 207 0.33 -6.05 -22.28
CA ASP A 207 1.72 -6.12 -21.85
C ASP A 207 1.84 -5.61 -20.41
N LEU A 208 3.05 -5.70 -19.84
CA LEU A 208 3.33 -5.16 -18.51
C LEU A 208 4.55 -4.26 -18.56
N TRP A 209 4.42 -3.09 -17.95
CA TRP A 209 5.46 -2.08 -17.84
C TRP A 209 5.76 -1.75 -16.38
N ALA A 210 7.01 -1.40 -16.12
CA ALA A 210 7.46 -0.87 -14.84
C ALA A 210 7.98 0.56 -15.04
N LEU A 211 7.47 1.48 -14.23
CA LEU A 211 7.76 2.91 -14.24
C LEU A 211 8.49 3.31 -12.96
N ASP A 212 9.69 3.86 -13.13
CA ASP A 212 10.44 4.45 -12.02
C ASP A 212 9.82 5.79 -11.63
N ALA A 213 9.32 5.88 -10.41
CA ALA A 213 8.67 7.09 -9.93
C ALA A 213 9.64 8.28 -9.86
N LYS A 214 10.92 8.07 -9.54
CA LYS A 214 11.91 9.16 -9.41
C LYS A 214 12.25 9.73 -10.78
N THR A 215 12.55 8.86 -11.74
CA THR A 215 13.06 9.30 -13.05
C THR A 215 11.98 9.45 -14.12
N GLY A 216 10.78 8.93 -13.90
CA GLY A 216 9.72 8.85 -14.92
C GLY A 216 10.07 7.92 -16.09
N LYS A 217 11.07 7.04 -15.93
CA LYS A 217 11.50 6.13 -16.99
C LYS A 217 10.67 4.86 -16.93
N SER A 218 10.11 4.46 -18.06
CA SER A 218 9.37 3.21 -18.20
C SER A 218 10.20 2.14 -18.92
N ARG A 219 10.00 0.89 -18.55
CA ARG A 219 10.53 -0.29 -19.25
C ARG A 219 9.47 -1.37 -19.35
N GLN A 220 9.37 -2.01 -20.52
CA GLN A 220 8.53 -3.19 -20.66
C GLN A 220 9.17 -4.35 -19.89
N VAL A 221 8.37 -5.07 -19.12
CA VAL A 221 8.82 -6.22 -18.33
C VAL A 221 8.17 -7.52 -18.76
N VAL A 222 7.00 -7.45 -19.39
CA VAL A 222 6.37 -8.57 -20.11
C VAL A 222 5.89 -8.03 -21.45
N PRO A 223 6.26 -8.66 -22.59
CA PRO A 223 5.79 -8.23 -23.90
C PRO A 223 4.28 -8.46 -24.05
N MET A 224 3.69 -7.80 -25.06
CA MET A 224 2.27 -7.97 -25.39
C MET A 224 1.96 -9.42 -25.71
N GLN A 225 1.01 -10.02 -24.98
CA GLN A 225 0.56 -11.39 -25.19
C GLN A 225 -0.93 -11.43 -25.51
N SER A 226 -1.29 -12.24 -26.52
CA SER A 226 -2.69 -12.46 -26.86
C SER A 226 -3.42 -13.18 -25.74
N MET A 227 -4.69 -12.82 -25.52
CA MET A 227 -5.55 -13.37 -24.48
C MET A 227 -4.95 -13.22 -23.08
N SER A 228 -4.26 -12.11 -22.77
CA SER A 228 -3.65 -11.85 -21.46
C SER A 228 -4.16 -10.53 -20.87
N GLU A 229 -4.38 -10.50 -19.56
CA GLU A 229 -4.77 -9.31 -18.81
C GLU A 229 -4.04 -9.23 -17.47
N TRP A 230 -3.40 -8.10 -17.18
CA TRP A 230 -2.88 -7.77 -15.85
C TRP A 230 -3.89 -6.92 -15.06
N TRP A 231 -4.04 -7.24 -13.77
CA TRP A 231 -5.12 -6.72 -12.93
C TRP A 231 -4.62 -5.86 -11.76
N ILE A 232 -3.68 -6.35 -10.96
CA ILE A 232 -3.27 -5.65 -9.73
C ILE A 232 -1.80 -5.85 -9.39
N ALA A 233 -1.18 -4.82 -8.83
CA ALA A 233 0.10 -4.89 -8.16
C ALA A 233 -0.08 -5.18 -6.66
N GLY A 234 0.58 -6.24 -6.18
CA GLY A 234 0.79 -6.52 -4.76
C GLY A 234 2.22 -6.20 -4.32
N PRO A 235 2.56 -6.39 -3.04
CA PRO A 235 3.86 -6.01 -2.49
C PRO A 235 5.08 -6.60 -3.22
N THR A 236 4.97 -7.84 -3.71
CA THR A 236 6.08 -8.60 -4.33
C THR A 236 5.75 -9.20 -5.70
N ALA A 237 4.54 -8.99 -6.20
CA ALA A 237 4.10 -9.58 -7.46
C ALA A 237 3.02 -8.75 -8.16
N ILE A 238 2.90 -8.94 -9.47
CA ILE A 238 1.78 -8.46 -10.27
C ILE A 238 0.94 -9.65 -10.67
N TRP A 239 -0.37 -9.53 -10.51
CA TRP A 239 -1.33 -10.58 -10.77
C TRP A 239 -2.19 -10.26 -11.99
N GLY A 240 -2.52 -11.31 -12.73
CA GLY A 240 -3.33 -11.23 -13.94
C GLY A 240 -3.95 -12.58 -14.28
N SER A 241 -4.56 -12.65 -15.43
CA SER A 241 -5.12 -13.88 -15.99
C SER A 241 -5.14 -13.80 -17.50
N PRO A 242 -4.98 -14.94 -18.18
CA PRO A 242 -5.38 -15.04 -19.56
C PRO A 242 -6.92 -14.97 -19.68
N TYR A 243 -7.41 -14.05 -20.50
CA TYR A 243 -8.82 -13.65 -20.60
C TYR A 243 -9.79 -14.85 -20.63
N TYR A 244 -10.67 -14.95 -19.62
CA TYR A 244 -11.67 -16.01 -19.41
C TYR A 244 -11.16 -17.46 -19.51
N SER A 245 -9.89 -17.72 -19.20
CA SER A 245 -9.29 -19.04 -19.41
C SER A 245 -9.27 -19.96 -18.18
N GLY A 246 -9.79 -19.51 -17.04
CA GLY A 246 -9.64 -20.24 -15.77
C GLY A 246 -8.18 -20.49 -15.43
N LYS A 247 -7.36 -19.46 -15.57
CA LYS A 247 -5.94 -19.47 -15.20
C LYS A 247 -5.62 -18.19 -14.45
N ILE A 248 -4.60 -18.24 -13.60
CA ILE A 248 -4.04 -17.06 -12.96
C ILE A 248 -2.55 -16.96 -13.27
N GLU A 249 -2.09 -15.75 -13.51
CA GLU A 249 -0.70 -15.41 -13.83
C GLU A 249 -0.12 -14.54 -12.72
N ARG A 250 1.14 -14.80 -12.40
CA ARG A 250 1.94 -14.07 -11.41
C ARG A 250 3.27 -13.69 -12.03
N TYR A 251 3.55 -12.39 -12.07
CA TYR A 251 4.87 -11.85 -12.35
C TYR A 251 5.54 -11.48 -11.03
N ASP A 252 6.65 -12.15 -10.70
CA ASP A 252 7.42 -11.87 -9.49
C ASP A 252 8.32 -10.64 -9.68
N THR A 253 8.15 -9.59 -8.88
CA THR A 253 8.86 -8.33 -9.13
C THR A 253 10.34 -8.37 -8.75
N LYS A 254 10.77 -9.37 -7.97
CA LYS A 254 12.16 -9.54 -7.55
C LYS A 254 12.96 -10.43 -8.51
N THR A 255 12.39 -11.56 -8.91
CA THR A 255 13.05 -12.56 -9.77
C THR A 255 12.72 -12.36 -11.25
N HIS A 256 11.70 -11.57 -11.56
CA HIS A 256 11.16 -11.35 -12.91
C HIS A 256 10.62 -12.63 -13.57
N ALA A 257 10.40 -13.69 -12.79
CA ALA A 257 9.79 -14.92 -13.28
C ALA A 257 8.28 -14.75 -13.44
N ILE A 258 7.74 -15.36 -14.50
CA ILE A 258 6.29 -15.51 -14.70
C ILE A 258 5.93 -16.95 -14.36
N SER A 259 4.92 -17.11 -13.51
CA SER A 259 4.31 -18.40 -13.21
C SER A 259 2.82 -18.33 -13.50
N ALA A 260 2.27 -19.40 -14.05
CA ALA A 260 0.85 -19.52 -14.34
C ALA A 260 0.33 -20.89 -13.90
N TRP A 261 -0.92 -20.96 -13.46
CA TRP A 261 -1.58 -22.23 -13.19
C TRP A 261 -3.07 -22.13 -13.48
N SER A 262 -3.67 -23.28 -13.76
CA SER A 262 -5.12 -23.41 -13.94
C SER A 262 -5.85 -23.29 -12.62
N THR A 263 -7.00 -22.65 -12.68
CA THR A 263 -8.05 -22.68 -11.66
C THR A 263 -9.14 -23.65 -12.13
N ASP A 264 -10.01 -24.08 -11.22
CA ASP A 264 -11.12 -24.99 -11.47
C ASP A 264 -12.36 -24.33 -12.12
N GLY A 265 -12.21 -23.08 -12.57
CA GLY A 265 -13.28 -22.30 -13.19
C GLY A 265 -12.83 -20.88 -13.47
N LEU A 266 -13.78 -20.06 -13.93
CA LEU A 266 -13.57 -18.62 -14.07
C LEU A 266 -13.28 -18.00 -12.70
N ILE A 267 -12.38 -17.01 -12.69
CA ILE A 267 -12.03 -16.24 -11.52
C ILE A 267 -12.19 -14.75 -11.83
N GLU A 268 -12.61 -14.01 -10.82
CA GLU A 268 -12.66 -12.56 -10.81
C GLU A 268 -11.84 -12.08 -9.62
N LEU A 269 -10.82 -11.27 -9.86
CA LEU A 269 -9.99 -10.73 -8.80
C LEU A 269 -10.79 -9.65 -8.03
N VAL A 270 -10.86 -9.79 -6.71
CA VAL A 270 -11.55 -8.82 -5.84
C VAL A 270 -10.58 -8.07 -4.91
N GLY A 271 -9.37 -8.58 -4.69
CA GLY A 271 -8.35 -7.89 -3.89
C GLY A 271 -7.12 -8.73 -3.61
N LEU A 272 -6.34 -8.32 -2.61
CA LEU A 272 -5.17 -9.04 -2.12
C LEU A 272 -5.23 -9.19 -0.60
N ASP A 273 -4.66 -10.26 -0.06
CA ASP A 273 -4.39 -10.40 1.37
C ASP A 273 -3.12 -9.63 1.78
N SER A 274 -2.79 -9.65 3.07
CA SER A 274 -1.60 -8.97 3.62
C SER A 274 -0.27 -9.53 3.11
N SER A 275 -0.27 -10.76 2.61
CA SER A 275 0.91 -11.41 2.00
C SER A 275 1.04 -11.07 0.51
N GLY A 276 0.04 -10.40 -0.08
CA GLY A 276 -0.03 -10.11 -1.50
C GLY A 276 -0.59 -11.25 -2.35
N ASN A 277 -1.25 -12.23 -1.74
CA ASN A 277 -1.96 -13.29 -2.44
C ASN A 277 -3.31 -12.77 -2.95
N PRO A 278 -3.73 -13.14 -4.17
CA PRO A 278 -4.96 -12.67 -4.75
C PRO A 278 -6.16 -13.34 -4.11
N ILE A 279 -7.11 -12.50 -3.75
CA ILE A 279 -8.43 -12.89 -3.28
C ILE A 279 -9.33 -12.81 -4.51
N VAL A 280 -9.96 -13.93 -4.83
CA VAL A 280 -10.75 -14.09 -6.04
C VAL A 280 -12.15 -14.57 -5.69
N ARG A 281 -13.10 -14.18 -6.52
CA ARG A 281 -14.38 -14.84 -6.64
C ARG A 281 -14.28 -15.91 -7.73
N ARG A 282 -14.56 -17.16 -7.38
CA ARG A 282 -14.60 -18.31 -8.28
C ARG A 282 -16.03 -18.55 -8.72
N GLY A 283 -16.21 -18.87 -10.00
CA GLY A 283 -17.52 -19.15 -10.61
C GLY A 283 -17.90 -18.18 -11.72
N ASP A 284 -19.00 -18.49 -12.41
CA ASP A 284 -19.52 -17.67 -13.50
C ASP A 284 -20.16 -16.40 -12.93
N ARG A 285 -19.67 -15.23 -13.37
CA ARG A 285 -20.22 -13.93 -12.95
C ARG A 285 -21.72 -13.82 -13.26
N ALA A 286 -22.19 -14.46 -14.33
CA ALA A 286 -23.60 -14.45 -14.73
C ALA A 286 -24.48 -15.44 -13.94
N LYS A 287 -23.90 -16.33 -13.13
CA LYS A 287 -24.62 -17.38 -12.41
C LYS A 287 -24.16 -17.43 -10.94
N PRO A 288 -24.65 -16.52 -10.09
CA PRO A 288 -24.46 -16.66 -8.65
C PRO A 288 -25.05 -18.00 -8.16
N PRO A 289 -24.50 -18.57 -7.08
CA PRO A 289 -23.50 -17.96 -6.20
C PRO A 289 -22.05 -18.23 -6.61
N GLY A 290 -21.13 -17.34 -6.23
CA GLY A 290 -19.68 -17.51 -6.41
C GLY A 290 -18.99 -17.76 -5.07
N GLU A 291 -17.86 -18.48 -5.09
CA GLU A 291 -17.06 -18.77 -3.89
C GLU A 291 -15.93 -17.75 -3.75
N ILE A 292 -15.71 -17.18 -2.57
CA ILE A 292 -14.55 -16.32 -2.32
C ILE A 292 -13.39 -17.19 -1.83
N ALA A 293 -12.21 -17.04 -2.44
CA ALA A 293 -11.01 -17.79 -2.07
C ALA A 293 -9.74 -16.93 -2.14
N VAL A 294 -8.77 -17.26 -1.28
CA VAL A 294 -7.38 -16.78 -1.40
C VAL A 294 -6.61 -17.78 -2.27
N MET A 295 -6.01 -17.32 -3.36
CA MET A 295 -5.12 -18.18 -4.16
C MET A 295 -3.68 -18.02 -3.69
N HIS A 296 -3.00 -19.12 -3.43
CA HIS A 296 -1.62 -19.10 -2.96
C HIS A 296 -0.63 -19.33 -4.11
N GLY A 297 0.59 -18.81 -3.95
CA GLY A 297 1.66 -18.98 -4.94
C GLY A 297 2.11 -20.43 -5.18
N ASP A 298 1.71 -21.37 -4.31
CA ASP A 298 1.94 -22.81 -4.43
C ASP A 298 0.84 -23.55 -5.21
N ARG A 299 -0.06 -22.79 -5.85
CA ARG A 299 -1.22 -23.29 -6.62
C ARG A 299 -2.35 -23.87 -5.78
N SER A 300 -2.28 -23.75 -4.46
CA SER A 300 -3.42 -24.05 -3.59
C SER A 300 -4.39 -22.87 -3.50
N ALA A 301 -5.60 -23.13 -2.99
CA ALA A 301 -6.57 -22.09 -2.68
C ALA A 301 -7.19 -22.37 -1.31
N THR A 302 -7.41 -21.31 -0.53
CA THR A 302 -8.17 -21.37 0.72
C THR A 302 -9.52 -20.73 0.49
N SER A 303 -10.58 -21.54 0.59
CA SER A 303 -11.96 -21.06 0.60
C SER A 303 -12.19 -20.18 1.84
N LEU A 304 -12.71 -18.98 1.63
CA LEU A 304 -13.04 -18.02 2.70
C LEU A 304 -14.51 -18.09 3.10
N ASP A 305 -15.38 -18.39 2.14
CA ASP A 305 -16.82 -18.54 2.35
C ASP A 305 -17.39 -19.53 1.33
N ALA A 306 -18.41 -20.28 1.75
CA ALA A 306 -19.22 -21.05 0.83
C ALA A 306 -20.15 -20.09 0.07
N ALA A 307 -20.67 -20.56 -1.06
CA ALA A 307 -21.44 -19.81 -2.03
C ALA A 307 -22.85 -19.45 -1.52
N ASP A 308 -22.93 -18.73 -0.41
CA ASP A 308 -24.16 -18.10 0.07
C ASP A 308 -24.26 -16.70 -0.57
N ASP A 309 -25.46 -16.11 -0.64
CA ASP A 309 -25.73 -14.79 -1.27
C ASP A 309 -24.93 -13.60 -0.65
N THR A 310 -24.05 -13.86 0.31
CA THR A 310 -23.21 -12.91 1.05
C THR A 310 -22.42 -11.98 0.11
N PHE A 311 -21.85 -12.51 -0.97
CA PHE A 311 -21.01 -11.77 -1.92
C PHE A 311 -21.61 -11.79 -3.34
N GLY A 312 -22.86 -11.35 -3.46
CA GLY A 312 -23.64 -11.40 -4.70
C GLY A 312 -23.30 -10.38 -5.80
N ALA A 313 -22.29 -9.51 -5.64
CA ALA A 313 -22.09 -8.39 -6.58
C ALA A 313 -20.61 -8.05 -6.87
N SER A 314 -20.43 -7.36 -8.01
CA SER A 314 -19.20 -6.76 -8.54
C SER A 314 -18.54 -5.69 -7.67
N ASP A 315 -19.16 -5.34 -6.54
CA ASP A 315 -18.83 -4.16 -5.74
C ASP A 315 -18.28 -4.59 -4.37
N LEU A 316 -17.49 -5.67 -4.36
CA LEU A 316 -16.76 -6.13 -3.18
C LEU A 316 -15.47 -5.35 -3.06
N THR A 317 -15.31 -4.60 -1.97
CA THR A 317 -14.01 -4.02 -1.61
C THR A 317 -13.36 -4.89 -0.56
N VAL A 318 -12.06 -5.14 -0.74
CA VAL A 318 -11.25 -6.00 0.12
C VAL A 318 -10.07 -5.21 0.66
N VAL A 319 -9.87 -5.26 1.97
CA VAL A 319 -8.76 -4.60 2.64
C VAL A 319 -8.03 -5.58 3.55
N ALA A 320 -6.74 -5.77 3.26
CA ALA A 320 -5.82 -6.53 4.08
C ALA A 320 -5.47 -5.79 5.39
N ASP A 321 -5.52 -6.49 6.52
CA ASP A 321 -5.23 -5.94 7.86
C ASP A 321 -4.46 -6.95 8.72
N GLY A 322 -3.19 -7.17 8.37
CA GLY A 322 -2.34 -8.15 9.07
C GLY A 322 -2.89 -9.57 8.92
N GLY A 323 -3.25 -10.21 10.02
CA GLY A 323 -3.87 -11.55 10.01
C GLY A 323 -5.36 -11.56 9.62
N ARG A 324 -5.96 -10.41 9.30
CA ARG A 324 -7.36 -10.27 8.96
C ARG A 324 -7.57 -9.73 7.56
N ILE A 325 -8.75 -9.99 7.01
CA ILE A 325 -9.22 -9.41 5.77
C ILE A 325 -10.59 -8.81 6.02
N TRP A 326 -10.74 -7.53 5.67
CA TRP A 326 -12.02 -6.82 5.73
C TRP A 326 -12.70 -6.82 4.37
N PHE A 327 -14.00 -7.02 4.37
CA PHE A 327 -14.85 -6.97 3.20
C PHE A 327 -15.96 -5.95 3.42
N SER A 328 -16.26 -5.17 2.38
CA SER A 328 -17.50 -4.41 2.29
C SER A 328 -18.22 -4.76 1.00
N ALA A 329 -19.54 -4.97 1.11
CA ALA A 329 -20.41 -5.30 -0.02
C ALA A 329 -21.71 -4.46 0.06
N PRO A 330 -22.54 -4.49 -1.00
CA PRO A 330 -23.78 -3.73 -1.05
C PRO A 330 -24.68 -3.93 0.19
N GLY A 331 -25.40 -2.88 0.57
CA GLY A 331 -26.31 -2.90 1.72
C GLY A 331 -25.65 -2.55 3.06
N GLN A 332 -24.51 -1.86 3.05
CA GLN A 332 -23.77 -1.41 4.25
C GLN A 332 -23.31 -2.57 5.14
N ARG A 333 -23.00 -3.73 4.54
CA ARG A 333 -22.54 -4.90 5.29
C ARG A 333 -21.02 -4.94 5.26
N LEU A 334 -20.43 -5.13 6.44
CA LEU A 334 -19.00 -5.33 6.62
C LEU A 334 -18.75 -6.72 7.18
N TRP A 335 -17.76 -7.41 6.64
CA TRP A 335 -17.30 -8.69 7.17
C TRP A 335 -15.82 -8.63 7.48
N VAL A 336 -15.41 -9.46 8.43
CA VAL A 336 -14.02 -9.71 8.75
C VAL A 336 -13.74 -11.20 8.69
N TYR A 337 -12.71 -11.58 7.96
CA TYR A 337 -12.17 -12.93 7.98
C TYR A 337 -10.88 -12.97 8.81
N SER A 338 -10.72 -14.04 9.58
CA SER A 338 -9.42 -14.47 10.11
C SER A 338 -9.32 -16.00 10.04
N SER A 339 -8.10 -16.53 10.04
CA SER A 339 -7.89 -18.00 10.08
C SER A 339 -8.53 -18.65 11.30
N ASP A 340 -8.60 -17.92 12.41
CA ASP A 340 -8.98 -18.46 13.71
C ASP A 340 -10.50 -18.43 13.92
N THR A 341 -11.17 -17.42 13.34
CA THR A 341 -12.61 -17.18 13.53
C THR A 341 -13.45 -17.48 12.30
N GLY A 342 -12.82 -17.68 11.13
CA GLY A 342 -13.53 -17.66 9.86
C GLY A 342 -14.11 -16.28 9.53
N LEU A 343 -15.09 -16.26 8.63
CA LEU A 343 -15.79 -15.05 8.21
C LEU A 343 -16.88 -14.68 9.23
N LEU A 344 -16.85 -13.43 9.71
CA LEU A 344 -17.82 -12.87 10.64
C LEU A 344 -18.46 -11.62 10.05
N LEU A 345 -19.80 -11.53 10.10
CA LEU A 345 -20.53 -10.31 9.81
C LEU A 345 -20.43 -9.35 10.99
N LEU A 346 -20.04 -8.11 10.71
CA LEU A 346 -20.10 -7.03 11.69
C LEU A 346 -21.52 -6.45 11.68
N ASP A 347 -22.31 -6.77 12.70
CA ASP A 347 -23.65 -6.18 12.86
C ASP A 347 -23.54 -4.69 13.21
N GLN A 348 -24.12 -3.86 12.37
CA GLN A 348 -24.10 -2.40 12.47
C GLN A 348 -25.42 -1.83 13.01
N SER A 349 -26.29 -2.68 13.54
CA SER A 349 -27.64 -2.36 14.03
C SER A 349 -27.71 -1.33 15.17
N SER A 350 -26.58 -0.81 15.66
CA SER A 350 -26.51 0.17 16.75
C SER A 350 -26.88 1.61 16.32
N ASN A 351 -28.10 1.81 15.79
CA ASN A 351 -28.90 3.05 15.78
C ASN A 351 -28.19 4.41 15.49
N ARG A 352 -27.10 4.44 14.71
CA ARG A 352 -26.40 5.69 14.36
C ARG A 352 -26.43 5.92 12.85
N PRO A 353 -26.47 7.19 12.40
CA PRO A 353 -26.43 7.49 10.97
C PRO A 353 -25.06 7.08 10.41
N LEU A 354 -25.05 5.97 9.69
CA LEU A 354 -23.92 5.54 8.87
C LEU A 354 -24.02 6.22 7.49
N PRO A 355 -22.89 6.51 6.85
CA PRO A 355 -22.87 6.85 5.43
C PRO A 355 -23.58 5.78 4.59
N ASN A 356 -24.27 6.21 3.55
CA ASN A 356 -24.88 5.29 2.58
C ASN A 356 -23.79 4.60 1.76
N GLY A 357 -23.92 3.30 1.54
CA GLY A 357 -22.94 2.52 0.78
C GLY A 357 -21.57 2.47 1.47
N LEU A 358 -21.55 2.12 2.75
CA LEU A 358 -20.34 2.05 3.56
C LEU A 358 -19.30 1.09 2.97
N VAL A 359 -18.07 1.57 2.80
CA VAL A 359 -16.92 0.85 2.24
C VAL A 359 -15.73 0.94 3.20
N VAL A 360 -14.96 -0.15 3.33
CA VAL A 360 -13.71 -0.15 4.11
C VAL A 360 -12.59 0.53 3.32
N ALA A 361 -11.84 1.43 3.97
CA ALA A 361 -10.76 2.21 3.38
C ALA A 361 -9.37 1.89 3.96
N GLY A 362 -9.26 1.02 4.95
CA GLY A 362 -7.98 0.70 5.59
C GLY A 362 -8.12 -0.38 6.65
N GLY A 363 -6.99 -0.92 7.11
CA GLY A 363 -6.96 -1.83 8.24
C GLY A 363 -7.24 -1.12 9.57
N CYS A 364 -7.42 -1.89 10.64
CA CYS A 364 -7.70 -1.32 11.96
C CYS A 364 -6.59 -0.39 12.43
N VAL A 365 -7.00 0.79 12.92
CA VAL A 365 -6.15 1.69 13.70
C VAL A 365 -6.60 1.72 15.16
N SER A 366 -5.69 2.12 16.04
CA SER A 366 -5.98 2.22 17.48
C SER A 366 -6.78 3.48 17.80
N LYS A 367 -7.52 3.46 18.92
CA LYS A 367 -8.24 4.64 19.43
C LYS A 367 -7.33 5.84 19.69
N ASP A 368 -6.09 5.58 20.11
CA ASP A 368 -5.09 6.62 20.37
C ASP A 368 -4.66 7.31 19.07
N GLU A 369 -4.53 6.55 17.96
CA GLU A 369 -4.21 7.11 16.64
C GLU A 369 -5.34 8.00 16.11
N VAL A 370 -6.61 7.61 16.31
CA VAL A 370 -7.77 8.42 15.88
C VAL A 370 -7.91 9.71 16.70
N SER A 371 -7.64 9.64 18.01
CA SER A 371 -7.80 10.77 18.92
C SER A 371 -6.85 11.94 18.60
N LEU A 372 -5.73 11.67 17.90
CA LEU A 372 -4.80 12.70 17.43
C LEU A 372 -5.34 13.49 16.21
N GLN A 373 -6.35 12.96 15.51
CA GLN A 373 -6.93 13.58 14.31
C GLN A 373 -8.28 14.27 14.56
N ALA A 374 -8.91 14.01 15.71
CA ALA A 374 -10.14 14.70 16.05
C ALA A 374 -9.84 16.20 16.21
N PRO A 375 -10.62 17.10 15.58
CA PRO A 375 -10.47 18.52 15.84
C PRO A 375 -10.63 18.75 17.34
N ALA A 376 -9.69 19.49 17.95
CA ALA A 376 -9.87 19.97 19.30
C ALA A 376 -11.19 20.73 19.33
N THR A 377 -12.19 20.18 20.00
CA THR A 377 -13.48 20.84 20.19
C THR A 377 -13.22 22.09 21.02
N GLY A 378 -13.15 23.23 20.34
CA GLY A 378 -13.14 24.57 20.92
C GLY A 378 -14.52 25.17 20.91
#